data_AF-W8U6R3-F1
#
_entry.id   AF-W8U6R3-F1
#
_cell.length_a   1.000
_cell.length_b   1.000
_cell.length_c   1.000
_cell.angle_alpha   90.00
_cell.angle_beta   90.00
_cell.angle_gamma   90.00
#
_symmetry.space_group_name_H-M   'P 1'
#
loop_
_entity.id
_entity.type
_entity.pdbx_description
1 polymer ?
#
loop_
_entity_poly.entity_id
_entity_poly.type
_entity_poly.pdbx_seq_one_letter_code
_entity_poly.pdbx_strand_id
1 'polypeptide(L)'
;MIFAQTDSNEKLVTAGYSKPGTGIILASQSSMPIKNYYETLLIKQVSTYKSNQHLKALNAEEEYINNTTYGNALDWWSQVRGKLVKQSDILKVKDFNTGKIFTIVIEGGTNHADIEPLTTEDAEIIKELWGGSYNWSRRPVIVFAGSEAIAASMNGMPHAGVDDQPHKAITANRSAGYGRGINYDMIKNNGVDGHFCLHFKNSMLHVNGKVDSAHQAAVRVAGGGTY
;
A
#
# COMPACT_ATOMS: atom_id res chain seq x y z
N MET A 1 -19.81 38.55 0.85
CA MET A 1 -20.92 38.53 1.82
C MET A 1 -22.22 38.54 1.03
N ILE A 2 -23.08 37.54 1.20
CA ILE A 2 -24.42 37.51 0.63
C ILE A 2 -25.36 37.92 1.77
N PHE A 3 -26.11 39.01 1.60
CA PHE A 3 -27.24 39.32 2.48
C PHE A 3 -28.51 38.89 1.74
N ALA A 4 -29.27 37.94 2.32
CA ALA A 4 -30.59 37.58 1.85
C ALA A 4 -31.62 38.16 2.83
N GLN A 5 -32.57 38.95 2.32
CA GLN A 5 -33.70 39.47 3.08
C GLN A 5 -34.86 38.48 2.93
N THR A 6 -35.49 38.10 4.04
CA THR A 6 -36.60 37.14 4.08
C THR A 6 -37.93 37.88 4.20
N ASP A 7 -38.90 37.57 3.33
CA ASP A 7 -40.30 37.90 3.58
C ASP A 7 -41.02 36.75 4.29
N SER A 8 -42.05 37.10 5.06
CA SER A 8 -42.75 36.30 6.08
C SER A 8 -43.53 35.06 5.60
N ASN A 9 -43.20 34.51 4.42
CA ASN A 9 -43.82 33.30 3.85
C ASN A 9 -42.80 32.27 3.32
N GLU A 10 -41.53 32.33 3.77
CA GLU A 10 -40.48 31.34 3.45
C GLU A 10 -40.43 30.90 1.97
N LYS A 11 -40.67 31.81 1.04
CA LYS A 11 -40.40 31.58 -0.39
C LYS A 11 -39.10 32.30 -0.75
N LEU A 12 -38.11 31.53 -1.18
CA LEU A 12 -36.92 32.07 -1.83
C LEU A 12 -37.34 32.71 -3.16
N VAL A 13 -37.32 34.05 -3.21
CA VAL A 13 -37.26 34.79 -4.47
C VAL A 13 -35.79 34.75 -4.91
N THR A 14 -35.49 33.98 -5.96
CA THR A 14 -34.14 33.92 -6.52
C THR A 14 -33.81 35.26 -7.19
N ALA A 15 -32.91 36.05 -6.60
CA ALA A 15 -32.23 37.11 -7.32
C ALA A 15 -31.18 36.46 -8.23
N GLY A 16 -31.57 36.17 -9.48
CA GLY A 16 -30.69 35.61 -10.49
C GLY A 16 -29.59 36.59 -10.89
N TYR A 17 -28.34 36.15 -10.87
CA TYR A 17 -27.29 36.75 -11.68
C TYR A 17 -27.26 36.03 -13.03
N SER A 18 -27.52 36.76 -14.11
CA SER A 18 -27.33 36.28 -15.47
C SER A 18 -25.85 36.38 -15.86
N LYS A 19 -25.24 35.27 -16.25
CA LYS A 19 -24.17 35.31 -17.27
C LYS A 19 -24.87 35.13 -18.62
N PRO A 20 -24.62 35.99 -19.62
CA PRO A 20 -25.21 35.79 -20.94
C PRO A 20 -24.54 34.58 -21.61
N GLY A 21 -25.33 33.56 -22.01
CA GLY A 21 -24.86 32.54 -22.98
C GLY A 21 -25.27 31.07 -22.77
N THR A 22 -25.95 30.68 -21.70
CA THR A 22 -26.36 29.27 -21.52
C THR A 22 -27.80 29.17 -21.04
N GLY A 23 -28.66 28.57 -21.87
CA GLY A 23 -30.07 28.36 -21.59
C GLY A 23 -30.29 27.53 -20.32
N ILE A 24 -31.24 27.96 -19.50
CA ILE A 24 -31.63 27.28 -18.27
C ILE A 24 -32.67 26.21 -18.63
N ILE A 25 -32.33 24.93 -18.45
CA ILE A 25 -33.32 23.86 -18.36
C ILE A 25 -34.00 24.02 -16.99
N LEU A 26 -35.24 24.51 -16.98
CA LEU A 26 -36.09 24.54 -15.79
C LEU A 26 -36.59 23.11 -15.51
N ALA A 27 -35.87 22.37 -14.67
CA ALA A 27 -36.40 21.15 -14.07
C ALA A 27 -37.52 21.54 -13.09
N SER A 28 -38.72 20.97 -13.27
CA SER A 28 -39.86 21.11 -12.36
C SER A 28 -39.46 20.64 -10.96
N GLN A 29 -39.34 21.56 -10.01
CA GLN A 29 -38.92 21.27 -8.65
C GLN A 29 -40.07 20.58 -7.89
N SER A 30 -39.84 19.34 -7.48
CA SER A 30 -40.54 18.78 -6.32
C SER A 30 -40.09 19.58 -5.09
N SER A 31 -41.05 20.09 -4.33
CA SER A 31 -40.81 20.96 -3.17
C SER A 31 -40.23 20.16 -2.00
N MET A 32 -38.92 19.95 -1.98
CA MET A 32 -38.25 19.55 -0.74
C MET A 32 -38.30 20.72 0.25
N PRO A 33 -38.55 20.48 1.55
CA PRO A 33 -38.48 21.52 2.58
C PRO A 33 -37.13 22.24 2.52
N ILE A 34 -37.12 23.57 2.65
CA ILE A 34 -35.91 24.41 2.54
C ILE A 34 -34.77 23.91 3.45
N LYS A 35 -35.11 23.43 4.65
CA LYS A 35 -34.15 22.81 5.59
C LYS A 35 -33.42 21.59 4.98
N ASN A 36 -34.15 20.71 4.29
CA ASN A 36 -33.59 19.52 3.64
C ASN A 36 -32.71 19.87 2.44
N TYR A 37 -32.99 20.98 1.74
CA TYR A 37 -32.16 21.46 0.62
C TYR A 37 -30.79 21.97 1.10
N TYR A 38 -30.74 22.76 2.18
CA TYR A 38 -29.46 23.23 2.72
C TYR A 38 -28.64 22.09 3.36
N GLU A 39 -29.28 21.17 4.07
CA GLU A 39 -28.61 19.99 4.63
C GLU A 39 -27.98 19.12 3.54
N THR A 40 -28.69 18.88 2.43
CA THR A 40 -28.14 18.10 1.30
C THR A 40 -26.98 18.81 0.58
N LEU A 41 -27.04 20.13 0.40
CA LEU A 41 -25.93 20.91 -0.13
C LEU A 41 -24.69 20.85 0.78
N LEU A 42 -24.88 20.99 2.09
CA LEU A 42 -23.81 20.90 3.08
C LEU A 42 -23.15 19.52 3.09
N ILE A 43 -23.95 18.44 3.06
CA ILE A 43 -23.42 17.06 3.01
C ILE A 43 -22.58 16.85 1.74
N LYS A 44 -23.05 17.31 0.57
CA LYS A 44 -22.30 17.23 -0.69
C LYS A 44 -21.00 18.04 -0.66
N GLN A 45 -21.02 19.23 -0.05
CA GLN A 45 -19.83 20.05 0.12
C GLN A 45 -18.81 19.37 1.05
N VAL A 46 -19.26 18.80 2.17
CA VAL A 46 -18.42 18.07 3.11
C VAL A 46 -17.83 16.81 2.48
N SER A 47 -18.61 16.03 1.71
CA SER A 47 -18.11 14.83 1.02
C SER A 47 -17.06 15.20 -0.04
N THR A 48 -17.31 16.27 -0.80
CA THR A 48 -16.36 16.80 -1.79
C THR A 48 -15.06 17.26 -1.12
N TYR A 49 -15.15 17.99 -0.01
CA TYR A 49 -13.97 18.43 0.75
C TYR A 49 -13.16 17.24 1.27
N LYS A 50 -13.81 16.24 1.87
CA LYS A 50 -13.13 15.01 2.34
C LYS A 50 -12.44 14.26 1.20
N SER A 51 -13.10 14.12 0.04
CA SER A 51 -12.51 13.53 -1.16
C SER A 51 -11.26 14.29 -1.63
N ASN A 52 -11.33 15.62 -1.69
CA ASN A 52 -10.19 16.45 -2.08
C ASN A 52 -9.01 16.35 -1.11
N GLN A 53 -9.28 16.24 0.20
CA GLN A 53 -8.21 16.02 1.19
C GLN A 53 -7.55 14.65 1.03
N HIS A 54 -8.34 13.62 0.75
CA HIS A 54 -7.81 12.29 0.46
C HIS A 54 -6.94 12.27 -0.81
N LEU A 55 -7.40 12.89 -1.90
CA LEU A 55 -6.60 13.01 -3.14
C LEU A 55 -5.28 13.75 -2.92
N LYS A 56 -5.28 14.82 -2.12
CA LYS A 56 -4.05 15.52 -1.75
C LYS A 56 -3.08 14.62 -0.98
N ALA A 57 -3.58 13.80 -0.07
CA ALA A 57 -2.75 12.87 0.69
C ALA A 57 -2.15 11.77 -0.20
N LEU A 58 -2.94 11.21 -1.14
CA LEU A 58 -2.45 10.23 -2.11
C LEU A 58 -1.35 10.80 -3.00
N ASN A 59 -1.55 12.01 -3.53
CA ASN A 59 -0.54 12.68 -4.36
C ASN A 59 0.74 12.97 -3.56
N ALA A 60 0.62 13.37 -2.29
CA ALA A 60 1.78 13.62 -1.43
C ALA A 60 2.55 12.33 -1.09
N GLU A 61 1.85 11.21 -0.87
CA GLU A 61 2.49 9.90 -0.69
C GLU A 61 3.23 9.47 -1.96
N GLU A 62 2.59 9.59 -3.12
CA GLU A 62 3.20 9.25 -4.40
C GLU A 62 4.44 10.10 -4.69
N GLU A 63 4.36 11.41 -4.45
CA GLU A 63 5.51 12.33 -4.56
C GLU A 63 6.64 11.93 -3.61
N TYR A 64 6.31 11.61 -2.35
CA TYR A 64 7.29 11.15 -1.36
C TYR A 64 8.00 9.86 -1.81
N ILE A 65 7.24 8.86 -2.28
CA ILE A 65 7.79 7.58 -2.74
C ILE A 65 8.67 7.76 -3.97
N ASN A 66 8.21 8.57 -4.94
CA ASN A 66 8.93 8.80 -6.18
C ASN A 66 10.24 9.55 -5.93
N ASN A 67 10.23 10.56 -5.06
CA ASN A 67 11.41 11.37 -4.73
C ASN A 67 12.37 10.70 -3.72
N THR A 68 11.94 9.66 -3.02
CA THR A 68 12.82 8.93 -2.09
C THR A 68 13.86 8.12 -2.87
N THR A 69 15.13 8.44 -2.62
CA THR A 69 16.28 7.75 -3.23
C THR A 69 16.85 6.66 -2.32
N TYR A 70 16.90 6.90 -1.01
CA TYR A 70 17.45 5.98 -0.03
C TYR A 70 16.50 5.83 1.16
N GLY A 71 16.55 4.67 1.81
CA GLY A 71 15.84 4.43 3.07
C GLY A 71 16.77 4.44 4.29
N ASN A 72 16.21 4.58 5.47
CA ASN A 72 16.93 4.42 6.73
C ASN A 72 17.26 2.93 6.96
N ALA A 73 18.53 2.60 7.19
CA ALA A 73 18.95 1.23 7.54
C ALA A 73 18.63 0.91 9.01
N LEU A 74 17.37 0.64 9.29
CA LEU A 74 16.82 0.40 10.62
C LEU A 74 16.99 -1.07 11.05
N ASP A 75 17.36 -1.26 12.31
CA ASP A 75 17.55 -2.59 12.89
C ASP A 75 16.23 -3.35 13.03
N TRP A 76 16.19 -4.58 12.50
CA TRP A 76 15.00 -5.43 12.49
C TRP A 76 14.40 -5.61 13.88
N TRP A 77 15.25 -5.91 14.86
CA TRP A 77 14.83 -6.34 16.19
C TRP A 77 14.35 -5.18 17.06
N SER A 78 15.05 -4.05 16.99
CA SER A 78 14.82 -2.92 17.90
C SER A 78 14.00 -1.80 17.29
N GLN A 79 13.91 -1.67 15.96
CA GLN A 79 13.28 -0.51 15.32
C GLN A 79 12.14 -0.89 14.36
N VAL A 80 12.25 -2.01 13.65
CA VAL A 80 11.27 -2.36 12.59
C VAL A 80 10.17 -3.28 13.12
N ARG A 81 10.54 -4.47 13.59
CA ARG A 81 9.60 -5.55 13.94
C ARG A 81 8.62 -5.13 15.05
N GLY A 82 7.33 -5.20 14.75
CA GLY A 82 6.27 -4.89 15.72
C GLY A 82 6.12 -3.40 16.03
N LYS A 83 6.92 -2.53 15.40
CA LYS A 83 6.91 -1.08 15.62
C LYS A 83 6.51 -0.34 14.35
N LEU A 84 7.34 -0.41 13.33
CA LEU A 84 7.11 0.21 12.02
C LEU A 84 6.47 -0.76 11.03
N VAL A 85 6.75 -2.05 11.16
CA VAL A 85 6.19 -3.11 10.31
C VAL A 85 5.56 -4.16 11.20
N LYS A 86 4.26 -4.41 10.97
CA LYS A 86 3.40 -5.30 11.75
C LYS A 86 2.61 -6.21 10.81
N GLN A 87 2.18 -7.34 11.34
CA GLN A 87 1.30 -8.26 10.62
C GLN A 87 0.05 -7.53 10.13
N SER A 88 -0.37 -7.86 8.92
CA SER A 88 -1.49 -7.25 8.19
C SER A 88 -1.29 -5.80 7.75
N ASP A 89 -0.12 -5.19 7.96
CA ASP A 89 0.20 -3.91 7.34
C ASP A 89 0.20 -4.09 5.81
N ILE A 90 -0.37 -3.10 5.12
CA ILE A 90 -0.31 -2.97 3.66
C ILE A 90 0.69 -1.87 3.36
N LEU A 91 1.79 -2.21 2.70
CA LEU A 91 2.92 -1.29 2.48
C LEU A 91 3.28 -1.22 1.01
N LYS A 92 3.72 -0.04 0.57
CA LYS A 92 4.35 0.14 -0.73
C LYS A 92 5.84 -0.18 -0.62
N VAL A 93 6.36 -0.83 -1.65
CA VAL A 93 7.78 -1.18 -1.79
C VAL A 93 8.26 -0.66 -3.13
N LYS A 94 9.40 0.04 -3.13
CA LYS A 94 10.09 0.50 -4.33
C LYS A 94 11.35 -0.33 -4.53
N ASP A 95 11.48 -0.94 -5.70
CA ASP A 95 12.74 -1.55 -6.12
C ASP A 95 13.80 -0.46 -6.32
N PHE A 96 14.92 -0.57 -5.63
CA PHE A 96 15.94 0.48 -5.61
C PHE A 96 16.56 0.71 -6.99
N ASN A 97 16.75 -0.35 -7.78
CA ASN A 97 17.46 -0.27 -9.06
C ASN A 97 16.59 0.30 -10.19
N THR A 98 15.31 -0.05 -10.22
CA THR A 98 14.41 0.28 -11.33
C THR A 98 13.41 1.37 -11.00
N GLY A 99 13.19 1.66 -9.72
CA GLY A 99 12.18 2.59 -9.25
C GLY A 99 10.75 2.05 -9.34
N LYS A 100 10.53 0.80 -9.79
CA LYS A 100 9.20 0.19 -9.83
C LYS A 100 8.64 0.04 -8.42
N ILE A 101 7.35 0.29 -8.29
CA ILE A 101 6.63 0.25 -7.02
C ILE A 101 5.58 -0.85 -7.11
N PHE A 102 5.46 -1.63 -6.05
CA PHE A 102 4.43 -2.63 -5.86
C PHE A 102 3.94 -2.61 -4.41
N THR A 103 2.75 -3.14 -4.18
CA THR A 103 2.11 -3.20 -2.88
C THR A 103 2.17 -4.61 -2.31
N ILE A 104 2.41 -4.69 -1.01
CA ILE A 104 2.50 -5.96 -0.29
C ILE A 104 1.62 -5.94 0.95
N VAL A 105 1.36 -7.13 1.49
CA VAL A 105 0.83 -7.32 2.83
C VAL A 105 1.84 -8.10 3.65
N ILE A 106 2.01 -7.70 4.92
CA ILE A 106 2.82 -8.44 5.87
C ILE A 106 2.04 -9.66 6.36
N GLU A 107 2.47 -10.86 5.96
CA GLU A 107 1.93 -12.14 6.45
C GLU A 107 2.29 -12.36 7.92
N GLY A 108 3.53 -12.03 8.27
CA GLY A 108 4.07 -12.28 9.59
C GLY A 108 5.60 -12.21 9.60
N GLY A 109 6.22 -13.19 10.26
CA GLY A 109 7.66 -13.34 10.31
C GLY A 109 8.30 -13.11 11.69
N THR A 110 9.39 -13.82 11.91
CA THR A 110 10.19 -13.76 13.16
C THR A 110 11.56 -13.17 12.90
N ASN A 111 12.32 -13.83 12.03
CA ASN A 111 13.70 -13.46 11.72
C ASN A 111 13.80 -12.32 10.70
N HIS A 112 12.75 -12.14 9.91
CA HIS A 112 12.51 -11.09 8.93
C HIS A 112 11.00 -11.00 8.72
N ALA A 113 10.52 -10.14 7.80
CA ALA A 113 9.11 -10.05 7.47
C ALA A 113 8.77 -11.04 6.34
N ASP A 114 7.76 -11.87 6.57
CA ASP A 114 7.15 -12.72 5.55
C ASP A 114 6.05 -11.89 4.86
N ILE A 115 6.10 -11.77 3.54
CA ILE A 115 5.25 -10.84 2.78
C ILE A 115 4.60 -11.51 1.57
N GLU A 116 3.44 -11.01 1.17
CA GLU A 116 2.74 -11.40 -0.05
C GLU A 116 2.39 -10.18 -0.91
N PRO A 117 2.40 -10.27 -2.25
CA PRO A 117 1.86 -9.22 -3.10
C PRO A 117 0.37 -9.04 -2.80
N LEU A 118 -0.09 -7.79 -2.75
CA LEU A 118 -1.49 -7.51 -2.46
C LEU A 118 -2.40 -7.96 -3.60
N THR A 119 -1.95 -7.78 -4.85
CA THR A 119 -2.69 -8.16 -6.05
C THR A 119 -1.85 -8.97 -7.03
N THR A 120 -2.50 -9.52 -8.06
CA THR A 120 -1.83 -10.21 -9.17
C THR A 120 -0.93 -9.27 -9.96
N GLU A 121 -1.33 -8.01 -10.13
CA GLU A 121 -0.49 -6.99 -10.79
C GLU A 121 0.80 -6.73 -9.99
N ASP A 122 0.72 -6.67 -8.65
CA ASP A 122 1.91 -6.57 -7.81
C ASP A 122 2.82 -7.79 -7.95
N ALA A 123 2.24 -8.99 -8.04
CA ALA A 123 2.99 -10.23 -8.26
C ALA A 123 3.69 -10.26 -9.62
N GLU A 124 3.05 -9.72 -10.67
CA GLU A 124 3.63 -9.58 -12.01
C GLU A 124 4.81 -8.60 -12.02
N ILE A 125 4.69 -7.45 -11.35
CA ILE A 125 5.80 -6.50 -11.16
C ILE A 125 6.98 -7.19 -10.48
N ILE A 126 6.73 -7.93 -9.39
CA ILE A 126 7.76 -8.68 -8.68
C ILE A 126 8.40 -9.71 -9.61
N LYS A 127 7.62 -10.49 -10.36
CA LYS A 127 8.17 -11.48 -11.29
C LYS A 127 9.05 -10.85 -12.36
N GLU A 128 8.65 -9.71 -12.90
CA GLU A 128 9.43 -8.95 -13.89
C GLU A 128 10.77 -8.46 -13.32
N LEU A 129 10.77 -7.94 -12.09
CA LEU A 129 11.97 -7.48 -11.38
C LEU A 129 13.03 -8.59 -11.20
N TRP A 130 12.60 -9.85 -11.18
CA TRP A 130 13.50 -11.02 -11.13
C TRP A 130 13.75 -11.68 -12.49
N GLY A 131 13.49 -10.96 -13.58
CA GLY A 131 13.81 -11.41 -14.94
C GLY A 131 12.75 -12.35 -15.53
N GLY A 132 11.50 -12.20 -15.11
CA GLY A 132 10.37 -13.00 -15.60
C GLY A 132 10.25 -14.38 -14.94
N SER A 133 11.11 -14.71 -13.99
CA SER A 133 11.06 -15.97 -13.24
C SER A 133 11.42 -15.76 -11.77
N TYR A 134 10.69 -16.45 -10.89
CA TYR A 134 10.95 -16.40 -9.46
C TYR A 134 12.26 -17.10 -9.11
N ASN A 135 13.10 -16.43 -8.31
CA ASN A 135 14.38 -16.95 -7.88
C ASN A 135 14.89 -16.26 -6.60
N TRP A 136 15.90 -16.85 -5.98
CA TRP A 136 16.44 -16.41 -4.69
C TRP A 136 17.42 -15.22 -4.77
N SER A 137 17.56 -14.54 -5.91
CA SER A 137 18.47 -13.39 -6.01
C SER A 137 18.03 -12.27 -5.06
N ARG A 138 19.00 -11.56 -4.45
CA ARG A 138 18.72 -10.49 -3.49
C ARG A 138 18.66 -9.16 -4.23
N ARG A 139 17.60 -8.39 -4.01
CA ARG A 139 17.46 -7.04 -4.55
C ARG A 139 17.39 -6.01 -3.41
N PRO A 140 18.06 -4.86 -3.54
CA PRO A 140 17.85 -3.71 -2.66
C PRO A 140 16.46 -3.11 -2.91
N VAL A 141 15.70 -2.86 -1.84
CA VAL A 141 14.37 -2.26 -1.92
C VAL A 141 14.18 -1.22 -0.82
N ILE A 142 13.22 -0.32 -1.00
CA ILE A 142 12.80 0.68 0.00
C ILE A 142 11.35 0.40 0.38
N VAL A 143 11.09 0.26 1.67
CA VAL A 143 9.77 -0.01 2.24
C VAL A 143 9.23 1.28 2.85
N PHE A 144 8.00 1.64 2.52
CA PHE A 144 7.36 2.85 3.01
C PHE A 144 6.35 2.51 4.10
N ALA A 145 6.66 2.88 5.34
CA ALA A 145 5.83 2.65 6.52
C ALA A 145 5.48 3.99 7.18
N GLY A 146 4.34 4.55 6.78
CA GLY A 146 3.94 5.90 7.18
C GLY A 146 4.93 6.95 6.66
N SER A 147 5.51 7.75 7.56
CA SER A 147 6.52 8.75 7.21
C SER A 147 7.94 8.18 7.10
N GLU A 148 8.14 6.89 7.38
CA GLU A 148 9.47 6.27 7.34
C GLU A 148 9.69 5.55 6.00
N ALA A 149 10.78 5.89 5.33
CA ALA A 149 11.36 5.09 4.24
C ALA A 149 12.47 4.22 4.83
N ILE A 150 12.36 2.91 4.68
CA ILE A 150 13.24 1.94 5.33
C ILE A 150 14.01 1.18 4.27
N ALA A 151 15.34 1.16 4.39
CA ALA A 151 16.20 0.37 3.52
C ALA A 151 16.06 -1.12 3.87
N ALA A 152 15.79 -1.92 2.85
CA ALA A 152 15.52 -3.35 2.99
C ALA A 152 16.14 -4.14 1.82
N SER A 153 16.02 -5.46 1.90
CA SER A 153 16.35 -6.39 0.85
C SER A 153 15.26 -7.43 0.70
N MET A 154 14.92 -7.75 -0.53
CA MET A 154 13.92 -8.77 -0.83
C MET A 154 14.54 -9.87 -1.72
N ASN A 155 14.05 -11.10 -1.62
CA ASN A 155 14.27 -12.13 -2.64
C ASN A 155 13.02 -12.30 -3.50
N GLY A 156 13.15 -12.93 -4.67
CA GLY A 156 12.06 -13.07 -5.63
C GLY A 156 11.47 -14.46 -5.68
N MET A 157 11.54 -15.27 -4.62
CA MET A 157 10.98 -16.62 -4.61
C MET A 157 9.81 -16.71 -3.61
N PRO A 158 8.55 -16.83 -4.07
CA PRO A 158 7.46 -17.17 -3.18
C PRO A 158 7.62 -18.62 -2.72
N HIS A 159 7.37 -18.89 -1.45
CA HIS A 159 7.60 -20.20 -0.87
C HIS A 159 6.69 -20.51 0.33
N ALA A 160 6.65 -21.79 0.68
CA ALA A 160 5.97 -22.31 1.86
C ALA A 160 4.44 -22.09 1.90
N GLY A 161 3.82 -21.99 0.72
CA GLY A 161 2.37 -21.83 0.56
C GLY A 161 1.71 -22.83 -0.37
N VAL A 162 0.39 -22.92 -0.28
CA VAL A 162 -0.52 -23.58 -1.23
C VAL A 162 -1.78 -22.72 -1.30
N ASP A 163 -2.07 -22.18 -2.49
CA ASP A 163 -3.13 -21.18 -2.70
C ASP A 163 -4.51 -21.74 -2.34
N ASP A 164 -4.84 -22.94 -2.80
CA ASP A 164 -6.17 -23.55 -2.58
C ASP A 164 -6.43 -24.07 -1.16
N GLN A 165 -5.46 -23.95 -0.25
CA GLN A 165 -5.59 -24.39 1.15
C GLN A 165 -5.78 -23.23 2.12
N PRO A 166 -6.44 -23.46 3.27
CA PRO A 166 -6.62 -22.41 4.28
C PRO A 166 -5.29 -21.90 4.83
N HIS A 167 -5.22 -20.59 5.05
CA HIS A 167 -4.08 -19.95 5.72
C HIS A 167 -3.87 -20.56 7.12
N LYS A 168 -2.61 -20.78 7.49
CA LYS A 168 -2.15 -21.42 8.74
C LYS A 168 -2.56 -22.90 8.94
N ALA A 169 -3.24 -23.53 7.99
CA ALA A 169 -3.48 -24.98 8.05
C ALA A 169 -2.18 -25.77 7.85
N ILE A 170 -2.14 -27.02 8.33
CA ILE A 170 -1.04 -27.93 7.99
C ILE A 170 -1.31 -28.55 6.63
N THR A 171 -0.45 -28.26 5.66
CA THR A 171 -0.57 -28.71 4.27
C THR A 171 0.69 -29.45 3.84
N ALA A 172 0.56 -30.33 2.84
CA ALA A 172 1.68 -31.00 2.19
C ALA A 172 2.04 -30.30 0.88
N ASN A 173 3.22 -30.58 0.33
CA ASN A 173 3.67 -30.12 -0.99
C ASN A 173 3.56 -28.58 -1.17
N ARG A 174 4.01 -27.83 -0.17
CA ARG A 174 4.06 -26.37 -0.25
C ARG A 174 5.08 -25.92 -1.30
N SER A 175 4.85 -24.74 -1.86
CA SER A 175 5.64 -24.14 -2.92
C SER A 175 7.15 -24.06 -2.62
N ALA A 176 7.96 -23.97 -3.68
CA ALA A 176 9.42 -23.94 -3.63
C ALA A 176 10.08 -25.18 -2.99
N GLY A 177 9.42 -26.35 -3.04
CA GLY A 177 9.95 -27.60 -2.50
C GLY A 177 9.79 -27.73 -0.99
N TYR A 178 8.99 -26.88 -0.36
CA TYR A 178 8.68 -27.01 1.07
C TYR A 178 7.76 -28.21 1.30
N GLY A 179 8.22 -29.16 2.11
CA GLY A 179 7.41 -30.31 2.50
C GLY A 179 6.24 -29.93 3.42
N ARG A 180 5.71 -30.93 4.13
CA ARG A 180 4.59 -30.73 5.06
C ARG A 180 4.89 -29.67 6.12
N GLY A 181 3.95 -28.75 6.35
CA GLY A 181 4.07 -27.71 7.38
C GLY A 181 2.93 -26.70 7.32
N ILE A 182 3.09 -25.58 8.03
CA ILE A 182 2.10 -24.49 8.06
C ILE A 182 2.00 -23.86 6.67
N ASN A 183 0.77 -23.66 6.19
CA ASN A 183 0.48 -22.91 4.97
C ASN A 183 0.64 -21.41 5.24
N TYR A 184 1.68 -20.81 4.68
CA TYR A 184 1.93 -19.36 4.78
C TYR A 184 1.42 -18.60 3.56
N ASP A 185 0.35 -19.11 2.95
CA ASP A 185 -0.36 -18.47 1.86
C ASP A 185 -1.63 -17.84 2.43
N MET A 186 -1.59 -16.53 2.62
CA MET A 186 -2.61 -15.72 3.25
C MET A 186 -3.58 -15.13 2.21
N ILE A 187 -3.07 -14.64 1.08
CA ILE A 187 -3.86 -13.95 0.06
C ILE A 187 -4.12 -14.88 -1.10
N LYS A 188 -5.39 -15.26 -1.26
CA LYS A 188 -5.82 -16.20 -2.29
C LYS A 188 -5.87 -15.55 -3.66
N ASN A 189 -5.40 -16.27 -4.69
CA ASN A 189 -5.46 -15.88 -6.10
C ASN A 189 -4.72 -14.57 -6.43
N ASN A 190 -3.64 -14.22 -5.70
CA ASN A 190 -2.76 -13.09 -6.05
C ASN A 190 -1.64 -13.50 -7.04
N GLY A 191 -1.69 -14.72 -7.58
CA GLY A 191 -0.73 -15.22 -8.56
C GLY A 191 0.57 -15.79 -7.97
N VAL A 192 0.68 -15.93 -6.64
CA VAL A 192 1.79 -16.61 -5.98
C VAL A 192 1.32 -17.59 -4.92
N ASP A 193 2.09 -18.66 -4.71
CA ASP A 193 1.81 -19.62 -3.65
C ASP A 193 2.76 -19.36 -2.47
N GLY A 194 2.24 -18.78 -1.39
CA GLY A 194 3.00 -18.45 -0.17
C GLY A 194 3.70 -17.10 -0.21
N HIS A 195 4.75 -16.94 0.61
CA HIS A 195 5.34 -15.64 0.91
C HIS A 195 6.75 -15.46 0.34
N PHE A 196 7.20 -14.21 0.30
CA PHE A 196 8.58 -13.81 0.04
C PHE A 196 9.26 -13.34 1.34
N CYS A 197 10.59 -13.42 1.41
CA CYS A 197 11.35 -12.86 2.53
C CYS A 197 11.70 -11.39 2.28
N LEU A 198 11.28 -10.50 3.18
CA LEU A 198 11.68 -9.11 3.23
C LEU A 198 12.60 -8.87 4.44
N HIS A 199 13.88 -8.65 4.16
CA HIS A 199 14.96 -8.51 5.11
C HIS A 199 15.29 -7.05 5.40
N PHE A 200 15.50 -6.76 6.69
CA PHE A 200 16.00 -5.47 7.18
C PHE A 200 17.40 -5.63 7.79
N LYS A 201 18.00 -4.55 8.29
CA LYS A 201 19.31 -4.60 8.94
C LYS A 201 19.30 -5.59 10.11
N ASN A 202 20.31 -6.44 10.19
CA ASN A 202 20.48 -7.51 11.20
C ASN A 202 19.35 -8.57 11.25
N SER A 203 18.42 -8.57 10.29
CA SER A 203 17.49 -9.68 10.11
C SER A 203 18.22 -10.97 9.76
N MET A 204 17.59 -12.11 10.01
CA MET A 204 18.19 -13.44 9.87
C MET A 204 17.42 -14.30 8.88
N LEU A 205 18.09 -15.29 8.28
CA LEU A 205 17.45 -16.27 7.40
C LEU A 205 16.55 -17.24 8.19
N HIS A 206 15.56 -17.81 7.51
CA HIS A 206 14.76 -18.93 8.05
C HIS A 206 15.61 -20.19 8.22
N VAL A 207 16.44 -20.54 7.23
CA VAL A 207 17.09 -21.86 7.14
C VAL A 207 18.11 -22.14 8.27
N ASN A 208 18.78 -21.10 8.78
CA ASN A 208 19.87 -21.27 9.74
C ASN A 208 19.87 -20.24 10.87
N GLY A 209 18.92 -19.30 10.89
CA GLY A 209 18.87 -18.25 11.90
C GLY A 209 20.10 -17.36 11.92
N LYS A 210 20.82 -17.21 10.80
CA LYS A 210 22.00 -16.34 10.68
C LYS A 210 21.69 -15.11 9.85
N VAL A 211 22.42 -14.03 10.15
CA VAL A 211 22.47 -12.85 9.29
C VAL A 211 23.10 -13.24 7.95
N ASP A 212 22.45 -12.85 6.85
CA ASP A 212 22.92 -13.11 5.49
C ASP A 212 23.66 -11.92 4.90
N SER A 213 24.90 -12.14 4.49
CA SER A 213 25.76 -11.06 3.96
C SER A 213 25.20 -10.42 2.69
N ALA A 214 24.54 -11.19 1.81
CA ALA A 214 23.97 -10.66 0.57
C ALA A 214 22.76 -9.77 0.85
N HIS A 215 21.85 -10.18 1.74
CA HIS A 215 20.77 -9.30 2.20
C HIS A 215 21.30 -8.05 2.88
N GLN A 216 22.31 -8.15 3.75
CA GLN A 216 22.88 -6.97 4.42
C GLN A 216 23.58 -6.02 3.43
N ALA A 217 24.22 -6.54 2.39
CA ALA A 217 24.78 -5.71 1.31
C ALA A 217 23.68 -4.97 0.55
N ALA A 218 22.57 -5.63 0.21
CA ALA A 218 21.43 -5.00 -0.43
C ALA A 218 20.76 -3.92 0.47
N VAL A 219 20.61 -4.19 1.78
CA VAL A 219 20.14 -3.19 2.75
C VAL A 219 21.08 -1.98 2.79
N ARG A 220 22.40 -2.19 2.75
CA ARG A 220 23.39 -1.11 2.72
C ARG A 220 23.25 -0.25 1.47
N VAL A 221 23.09 -0.87 0.30
CA VAL A 221 22.89 -0.16 -0.98
C VAL A 221 21.62 0.68 -0.94
N ALA A 222 20.50 0.10 -0.51
CA ALA A 222 19.24 0.82 -0.35
C ALA A 222 19.32 1.97 0.67
N GLY A 223 20.28 1.89 1.61
CA GLY A 223 20.58 2.92 2.60
C GLY A 223 21.64 3.95 2.18
N GLY A 224 22.10 3.93 0.93
CA GLY A 224 23.07 4.89 0.40
C GLY A 224 24.53 4.57 0.71
N GLY A 225 24.83 3.38 1.22
CA GLY A 225 26.20 2.89 1.34
C GLY A 225 26.70 2.29 0.03
N THR A 226 28.02 2.27 -0.15
CA THR A 226 28.67 1.62 -1.30
C THR A 226 28.79 0.11 -1.10
N TYR A 227 28.96 -0.62 -2.22
CA TYR A 227 29.11 -2.08 -2.28
C TYR A 227 30.28 -2.59 -1.45
#